data_AF-A0A847G924-F1
#
_entry.id   AF-A0A847G924-F1
#
_cell.length_a   1.000
_cell.length_b   1.000
_cell.length_c   1.000
_cell.angle_alpha   90.00
_cell.angle_beta   90.00
_cell.angle_gamma   90.00
#
_symmetry.space_group_name_H-M   'P 1'
#
loop_
_entity.id
_entity.type
_entity.pdbx_description
1 polymer ?
#
loop_
_entity_poly.entity_id
_entity_poly.type
_entity_poly.pdbx_seq_one_letter_code
_entity_poly.pdbx_strand_id
1 'polypeptide(L)'
;MTRPKHKTNDDLLTLLSAVDLQSSVAVYVQIENHIRFAISSGKLKPGDQLPAVRELSERLDVNTNTVSKAYRDLVVMGLLYTRRGMGVFVSLDIEDKCRDDCRRRILVRLNEVICESKAAGLEDKEIIEVVEKLLKLKVNPYGPLPPALLNLVTKGRRK
;
A
#
# COMPACT_ATOMS: atom_id res chain seq x y z
N MET A 1 -11.22 -12.91 -28.09
CA MET A 1 -11.06 -12.19 -26.80
C MET A 1 -10.75 -13.22 -25.73
N THR A 2 -9.49 -13.28 -25.29
CA THR A 2 -9.01 -14.31 -24.36
C THR A 2 -9.46 -13.95 -22.95
N ARG A 3 -10.28 -14.80 -22.32
CA ARG A 3 -10.67 -14.67 -20.91
C ARG A 3 -9.38 -14.56 -20.07
N PRO A 4 -9.19 -13.51 -19.26
CA PRO A 4 -7.96 -13.38 -18.47
C PRO A 4 -7.87 -14.57 -17.50
N LYS A 5 -6.71 -15.22 -17.44
CA LYS A 5 -6.43 -16.28 -16.46
C LYS A 5 -6.60 -15.66 -15.06
N HIS A 6 -7.51 -16.20 -14.26
CA HIS A 6 -7.63 -15.84 -12.84
C HIS A 6 -6.30 -16.14 -12.16
N LYS A 7 -5.81 -15.22 -11.32
CA LYS A 7 -4.60 -15.43 -10.52
C LYS A 7 -4.79 -16.57 -9.55
N THR A 8 -3.75 -17.36 -9.32
CA THR A 8 -3.79 -18.42 -8.30
C THR A 8 -3.83 -17.79 -6.91
N ASN A 9 -4.36 -18.50 -5.92
CA ASN A 9 -4.43 -18.00 -4.55
C ASN A 9 -3.03 -17.68 -4.00
N ASP A 10 -2.01 -18.48 -4.36
CA ASP A 10 -0.63 -18.29 -3.91
C ASP A 10 0.02 -17.00 -4.47
N ASP A 11 -0.30 -16.64 -5.72
CA ASP A 11 0.13 -15.37 -6.31
C ASP A 11 -0.44 -14.16 -5.53
N LEU A 12 -1.69 -14.28 -5.08
CA LEU A 12 -2.38 -13.22 -4.34
C LEU A 12 -1.84 -13.11 -2.91
N LEU A 13 -1.60 -14.25 -2.26
CA LEU A 13 -0.98 -14.29 -0.94
C LEU A 13 0.43 -13.70 -0.97
N THR A 14 1.23 -14.00 -2.00
CA THR A 14 2.56 -13.41 -2.18
C THR A 14 2.49 -11.91 -2.49
N LEU A 15 1.48 -11.47 -3.24
CA LEU A 15 1.28 -10.05 -3.53
C LEU A 15 0.93 -9.24 -2.28
N LEU A 16 0.17 -9.83 -1.36
CA LEU A 16 -0.34 -9.19 -0.15
C LEU A 16 0.51 -9.44 1.10
N SER A 17 1.60 -10.22 1.01
CA SER A 17 2.33 -10.72 2.18
C SER A 17 3.24 -9.71 2.91
N ALA A 18 3.32 -8.46 2.45
CA ALA A 18 4.21 -7.47 3.03
C ALA A 18 3.44 -6.58 4.01
N VAL A 19 3.55 -6.84 5.31
CA VAL A 19 3.13 -5.90 6.37
C VAL A 19 4.28 -5.71 7.35
N ASP A 20 4.38 -4.53 7.94
CA ASP A 20 5.35 -4.23 8.99
C ASP A 20 4.62 -4.01 10.32
N LEU A 21 4.76 -4.97 11.24
CA LEU A 21 4.15 -4.93 12.57
C LEU A 21 4.77 -3.87 13.49
N GLN A 22 5.96 -3.35 13.17
CA GLN A 22 6.64 -2.29 13.92
C GLN A 22 6.36 -0.90 13.36
N SER A 23 5.63 -0.80 12.23
CA SER A 23 5.21 0.47 11.67
C SER A 23 4.23 1.19 12.60
N SER A 24 4.29 2.53 12.61
CA SER A 24 3.29 3.37 13.28
C SER A 24 1.90 3.30 12.62
N VAL A 25 1.81 2.74 11.41
CA VAL A 25 0.55 2.52 10.70
C VAL A 25 -0.08 1.20 11.15
N ALA A 26 -1.34 1.25 11.60
CA ALA A 26 -2.06 0.05 12.00
C ALA A 26 -2.13 -1.00 10.87
N VAL A 27 -1.96 -2.27 11.23
CA VAL A 27 -1.84 -3.39 10.28
C VAL A 27 -3.04 -3.50 9.33
N TYR A 28 -4.27 -3.29 9.83
CA TYR A 28 -5.45 -3.32 8.95
C TYR A 28 -5.39 -2.24 7.86
N VAL A 29 -4.87 -1.04 8.17
CA VAL A 29 -4.66 0.05 7.21
C VAL A 29 -3.58 -0.32 6.20
N GLN A 30 -2.53 -1.03 6.62
CA GLN A 30 -1.52 -1.53 5.69
C GLN A 30 -2.15 -2.51 4.69
N ILE A 31 -2.93 -3.49 5.17
CA ILE A 31 -3.65 -4.45 4.32
C ILE A 31 -4.56 -3.74 3.32
N GLU A 32 -5.35 -2.76 3.78
CA GLU A 32 -6.21 -1.95 2.90
C GLU A 32 -5.43 -1.27 1.79
N ASN A 33 -4.29 -0.66 2.13
CA ASN A 33 -3.46 0.04 1.16
C ASN A 33 -2.77 -0.94 0.19
N HIS A 34 -2.31 -2.11 0.63
CA HIS A 34 -1.77 -3.13 -0.26
C HIS A 34 -2.80 -3.56 -1.30
N ILE A 35 -4.04 -3.79 -0.90
CA ILE A 35 -5.14 -4.12 -1.82
C ILE A 35 -5.43 -2.96 -2.78
N ARG A 36 -5.52 -1.72 -2.27
CA ARG A 36 -5.70 -0.53 -3.11
C ARG A 36 -4.59 -0.36 -4.14
N PHE A 37 -3.33 -0.53 -3.75
CA PHE A 37 -2.19 -0.44 -4.66
C PHE A 37 -2.21 -1.55 -5.71
N ALA A 38 -2.62 -2.76 -5.32
CA ALA A 38 -2.77 -3.87 -6.22
C ALA A 38 -3.85 -3.61 -7.28
N ILE A 39 -5.00 -3.05 -6.87
CA ILE A 39 -6.08 -2.64 -7.78
C ILE A 39 -5.61 -1.51 -8.69
N SER A 40 -5.05 -0.42 -8.14
CA SER A 40 -4.63 0.75 -8.91
C SER A 40 -3.51 0.44 -9.91
N SER A 41 -2.68 -0.56 -9.62
CA SER A 41 -1.61 -1.02 -10.53
C SER A 41 -2.07 -2.10 -11.52
N GLY A 42 -3.33 -2.53 -11.45
CA GLY A 42 -3.89 -3.59 -12.30
C GLY A 42 -3.37 -5.00 -11.97
N LYS A 43 -2.69 -5.16 -10.83
CA LYS A 43 -2.26 -6.47 -10.33
C LYS A 43 -3.43 -7.28 -9.74
N LEU A 44 -4.42 -6.59 -9.16
CA LEU A 44 -5.74 -7.12 -8.86
C LEU A 44 -6.71 -6.52 -9.88
N LYS A 45 -7.51 -7.35 -10.53
CA LYS A 45 -8.48 -6.95 -11.54
C LYS A 45 -9.90 -7.04 -11.00
N PRO A 46 -10.85 -6.29 -11.57
CA PRO A 46 -12.27 -6.45 -11.28
C PRO A 46 -12.72 -7.91 -11.38
N GLY A 47 -13.45 -8.36 -10.37
CA GLY A 47 -13.93 -9.73 -10.25
C GLY A 47 -12.89 -10.74 -9.76
N ASP A 48 -11.63 -10.35 -9.51
CA ASP A 48 -10.67 -11.23 -8.82
C ASP A 48 -11.16 -11.50 -7.40
N GLN A 49 -11.07 -12.77 -6.99
CA GLN A 49 -11.40 -13.21 -5.64
C GLN A 49 -10.20 -12.98 -4.71
N LEU A 50 -10.45 -12.39 -3.55
CA LEU A 50 -9.43 -12.21 -2.52
C LEU A 50 -9.23 -13.51 -1.73
N PRO A 51 -8.03 -13.75 -1.17
CA PRO A 51 -7.80 -14.88 -0.28
C PRO A 51 -8.77 -14.88 0.90
N ALA A 52 -9.06 -16.07 1.44
CA ALA A 52 -9.92 -16.16 2.60
C ALA A 52 -9.28 -15.43 3.79
N VAL A 53 -10.11 -14.88 4.68
CA VAL A 53 -9.65 -14.15 5.88
C VAL A 53 -8.64 -14.97 6.69
N ARG A 54 -8.91 -16.27 6.86
CA ARG A 54 -8.01 -17.18 7.60
C ARG A 54 -6.69 -17.40 6.87
N GLU A 55 -6.73 -17.63 5.56
CA GLU A 55 -5.52 -17.85 4.75
C GLU A 55 -4.60 -16.62 4.77
N LEU A 56 -5.17 -15.42 4.58
CA LEU A 56 -4.38 -14.20 4.62
C LEU A 56 -3.87 -13.89 6.04
N SER A 57 -4.68 -14.18 7.06
CA SER A 57 -4.30 -14.04 8.46
C SER A 57 -3.12 -14.94 8.82
N GLU A 58 -3.15 -16.20 8.42
CA GLU A 58 -2.06 -17.17 8.61
C GLU A 58 -0.81 -16.76 7.84
N ARG A 59 -0.95 -16.33 6.58
CA ARG A 59 0.19 -15.89 5.75
C ARG A 59 0.88 -14.65 6.31
N LEU A 60 0.13 -13.74 6.91
CA LEU A 60 0.65 -12.48 7.47
C LEU A 60 1.07 -12.61 8.94
N ASP A 61 0.74 -13.72 9.60
CA ASP A 61 0.86 -13.89 11.05
C ASP A 61 0.14 -12.77 11.84
N VAL A 62 -1.12 -12.48 11.47
CA VAL A 62 -1.93 -11.42 12.08
C VAL A 62 -3.28 -11.95 12.53
N ASN A 63 -3.93 -11.26 13.47
CA ASN A 63 -5.26 -11.63 13.93
C ASN A 63 -6.30 -11.60 12.78
N THR A 64 -7.12 -12.65 12.66
CA THR A 64 -8.23 -12.74 11.68
C THR A 64 -9.19 -11.55 11.73
N ASN A 65 -9.39 -10.94 12.91
CA ASN A 65 -10.20 -9.72 13.07
C ASN A 65 -9.58 -8.52 12.32
N THR A 66 -8.25 -8.44 12.25
CA THR A 66 -7.53 -7.37 11.54
C THR A 66 -7.78 -7.46 10.03
N VAL A 67 -7.67 -8.67 9.46
CA VAL A 67 -7.97 -8.91 8.03
C VAL A 67 -9.46 -8.68 7.75
N SER A 68 -10.34 -9.17 8.62
CA SER A 68 -11.79 -8.98 8.51
C SER A 68 -12.18 -7.50 8.51
N LYS A 69 -11.53 -6.70 9.37
CA LYS A 69 -11.71 -5.26 9.42
C LYS A 69 -11.29 -4.61 8.10
N ALA A 70 -10.08 -4.89 7.61
CA ALA A 70 -9.59 -4.36 6.34
C ALA A 70 -10.54 -4.69 5.17
N TYR A 71 -11.01 -5.93 5.06
CA TYR A 71 -11.95 -6.33 4.02
C TYR A 71 -13.30 -5.60 4.16
N ARG A 72 -13.82 -5.48 5.38
CA ARG A 72 -15.08 -4.78 5.64
C ARG A 72 -14.99 -3.30 5.25
N ASP A 73 -13.91 -2.64 5.64
CA ASP A 73 -13.69 -1.22 5.37
C ASP A 73 -13.58 -0.98 3.84
N LEU A 74 -12.88 -1.86 3.12
CA LEU A 74 -12.82 -1.81 1.65
C LEU A 74 -14.16 -2.10 0.96
N VAL A 75 -15.01 -2.94 1.55
CA VAL A 75 -16.39 -3.15 1.06
C VAL A 75 -17.23 -1.90 1.27
N VAL A 76 -17.13 -1.25 2.44
CA VAL A 76 -17.80 0.02 2.72
C VAL A 76 -17.35 1.12 1.76
N MET A 77 -16.07 1.15 1.40
CA MET A 77 -15.51 2.07 0.41
C MET A 77 -15.89 1.72 -1.03
N GLY A 78 -16.61 0.61 -1.27
CA GLY A 78 -17.02 0.16 -2.60
C GLY A 78 -15.89 -0.42 -3.44
N LEU A 79 -14.70 -0.63 -2.87
CA LEU A 79 -13.54 -1.21 -3.58
C LEU A 79 -13.65 -2.73 -3.72
N LEU A 80 -14.30 -3.36 -2.75
CA LEU A 80 -14.59 -4.79 -2.75
C LEU A 80 -16.10 -5.01 -2.62
N TYR A 81 -16.55 -6.22 -2.94
CA TYR A 81 -17.89 -6.70 -2.64
C TYR A 81 -17.86 -8.13 -2.14
N THR A 82 -18.85 -8.50 -1.32
CA THR A 82 -18.99 -9.86 -0.80
C THR A 82 -20.06 -10.61 -1.59
N ARG A 83 -19.79 -11.85 -1.97
CA ARG A 83 -20.81 -12.78 -2.45
C ARG A 83 -21.03 -13.86 -1.40
N ARG A 84 -22.28 -13.98 -0.93
CA ARG A 84 -22.65 -14.92 0.14
C ARG A 84 -22.22 -16.35 -0.23
N GLY A 85 -21.46 -16.99 0.66
CA GLY A 85 -20.95 -18.35 0.48
C GLY A 85 -19.79 -18.50 -0.51
N MET A 86 -19.38 -17.43 -1.20
CA MET A 86 -18.31 -17.49 -2.22
C MET A 86 -17.10 -16.61 -1.89
N GLY A 87 -17.19 -15.68 -0.95
CA GLY A 87 -16.05 -14.88 -0.49
C GLY A 87 -16.11 -13.41 -0.92
N VAL A 88 -14.95 -12.78 -0.98
CA VAL A 88 -14.78 -11.34 -1.25
C VAL A 88 -14.09 -11.14 -2.60
N PHE A 89 -14.56 -10.17 -3.37
CA PHE A 89 -14.15 -9.93 -4.75
C PHE A 89 -13.88 -8.45 -4.97
N VAL A 90 -12.99 -8.13 -5.91
CA VAL A 90 -12.73 -6.75 -6.34
C VAL A 90 -13.91 -6.20 -7.14
N SER A 91 -14.43 -5.03 -6.76
CA SER A 91 -15.58 -4.39 -7.42
C SER A 91 -15.37 -4.18 -8.91
N LEU A 92 -16.49 -4.19 -9.65
CA LEU A 92 -16.51 -3.87 -11.07
C LEU A 92 -16.27 -2.37 -11.29
N ASP A 93 -15.63 -2.03 -12.42
CA ASP A 93 -15.41 -0.65 -12.88
C ASP A 93 -14.74 0.26 -11.84
N ILE A 94 -13.84 -0.30 -11.03
CA ILE A 94 -13.20 0.39 -9.91
C ILE A 94 -11.76 0.81 -10.19
N GLU A 95 -11.13 0.28 -11.25
CA GLU A 95 -9.69 0.43 -11.49
C GLU A 95 -9.29 1.91 -11.62
N ASP A 96 -9.98 2.66 -12.46
CA ASP A 96 -9.69 4.08 -12.70
C ASP A 96 -9.97 4.94 -11.46
N LYS A 97 -11.12 4.71 -10.80
CA LYS A 97 -11.47 5.40 -9.55
C LYS A 97 -10.44 5.14 -8.45
N CYS A 98 -10.01 3.88 -8.30
CA CYS A 98 -9.02 3.49 -7.32
C CYS A 98 -7.65 4.10 -7.66
N ARG A 99 -7.26 4.10 -8.94
CA ARG A 99 -6.03 4.74 -9.43
C ARG A 99 -6.01 6.23 -9.13
N ASP A 100 -7.08 6.94 -9.43
CA ASP A 100 -7.19 8.38 -9.20
C ASP A 100 -7.19 8.71 -7.71
N ASP A 101 -7.93 7.96 -6.87
CA ASP A 101 -7.91 8.15 -5.43
C ASP A 101 -6.52 7.89 -4.82
N CYS A 102 -5.86 6.80 -5.23
CA CYS A 102 -4.49 6.50 -4.82
C CYS A 102 -3.53 7.64 -5.21
N ARG A 103 -3.59 8.10 -6.46
CA ARG A 103 -2.74 9.18 -6.95
C ARG A 103 -2.97 10.48 -6.17
N ARG A 104 -4.23 10.85 -5.95
CA ARG A 104 -4.60 12.04 -5.17
C ARG A 104 -4.07 11.96 -3.74
N ARG A 105 -4.26 10.82 -3.05
CA ARG A 105 -3.77 10.61 -1.68
C ARG A 105 -2.25 10.70 -1.60
N ILE A 106 -1.52 10.17 -2.58
CA ILE A 106 -0.06 10.25 -2.63
C ILE A 106 0.40 11.69 -2.84
N LEU A 107 -0.24 12.44 -3.75
CA LEU A 107 0.10 13.84 -4.00
C LEU A 107 -0.10 14.72 -2.76
N VAL A 108 -1.18 14.51 -2.01
CA VAL A 108 -1.41 15.21 -0.74
C VAL A 108 -0.28 14.92 0.25
N ARG A 109 0.06 13.65 0.45
CA ARG A 109 1.14 13.25 1.37
C ARG A 109 2.51 13.75 0.94
N LEU A 110 2.78 13.78 -0.37
CA LEU A 110 4.02 14.37 -0.89
C LEU A 110 4.08 15.87 -0.58
N ASN A 111 2.97 16.59 -0.79
CA ASN A 111 2.90 18.01 -0.45
C ASN A 111 3.16 18.24 1.06
N GLU A 112 2.50 17.49 1.94
CA GLU A 112 2.70 17.56 3.39
C GLU A 112 4.17 17.39 3.77
N VAL A 113 4.82 16.31 3.31
CA VAL A 113 6.23 16.02 3.66
C VAL A 113 7.18 17.05 3.07
N ILE A 114 6.93 17.57 1.87
CA ILE A 114 7.76 18.62 1.26
C ILE A 114 7.63 19.92 2.06
N CYS A 115 6.41 20.30 2.45
CA CYS A 115 6.16 21.47 3.28
C CYS A 115 6.86 21.35 4.65
N GLU A 116 6.74 20.21 5.31
CA GLU A 116 7.43 19.93 6.58
C GLU A 116 8.96 19.98 6.43
N SER A 117 9.49 19.42 5.34
CA SER A 117 10.93 19.44 5.03
C SER A 117 11.45 20.88 4.89
N LYS A 118 10.73 21.73 4.15
CA LYS A 118 11.08 23.15 4.01
C LYS A 118 10.99 23.91 5.33
N ALA A 119 9.94 23.66 6.12
CA ALA A 119 9.78 24.27 7.44
C ALA A 119 10.88 23.84 8.43
N ALA A 120 11.41 22.62 8.27
CA ALA A 120 12.55 22.13 9.02
C ALA A 120 13.92 22.65 8.53
N GLY A 121 13.95 23.50 7.49
CA GLY A 121 15.15 24.14 6.99
C GLY A 121 15.93 23.36 5.93
N LEU A 122 15.35 22.31 5.34
CA LEU A 122 15.99 21.60 4.23
C LEU A 122 15.95 22.46 2.96
N GLU A 123 17.08 22.55 2.27
CA GLU A 123 17.14 23.19 0.95
C GLU A 123 16.50 22.30 -0.12
N ASP A 124 15.97 22.93 -1.18
CA ASP A 124 15.36 22.22 -2.32
C ASP A 124 16.29 21.14 -2.91
N LYS A 125 17.60 21.41 -2.95
CA LYS A 125 18.61 20.46 -3.43
C LYS A 125 18.72 19.21 -2.56
N GLU A 126 18.66 19.38 -1.24
CA GLU A 126 18.72 18.26 -0.29
C GLU A 126 17.47 17.38 -0.42
N ILE A 127 16.29 18.00 -0.54
CA ILE A 127 15.03 17.28 -0.75
C ILE A 127 15.09 16.47 -2.05
N ILE A 128 15.54 17.08 -3.14
CA ILE A 128 15.69 16.40 -4.44
C ILE A 128 16.67 15.23 -4.33
N GLU A 129 17.84 15.41 -3.70
CA GLU A 129 18.83 14.35 -3.52
C GLU A 129 18.26 13.15 -2.73
N VAL A 130 17.50 13.41 -1.67
CA VAL A 130 16.82 12.37 -0.88
C VAL A 130 15.83 11.60 -1.75
N VAL A 131 14.98 12.30 -2.51
CA VAL A 131 13.97 11.68 -3.37
C VAL A 131 14.62 10.84 -4.47
N GLU A 132 15.65 11.36 -5.15
CA GLU A 132 16.36 10.61 -6.19
C GLU A 132 17.02 9.34 -5.66
N LYS A 133 17.60 9.38 -4.46
CA LYS A 133 18.14 8.18 -3.81
C LYS A 133 17.05 7.20 -3.45
N LEU A 134 15.93 7.66 -2.89
CA LEU A 134 14.79 6.81 -2.56
C LEU A 134 14.22 6.11 -3.80
N LEU A 135 14.12 6.80 -4.94
CA LEU A 135 13.63 6.21 -6.20
C LEU A 135 14.54 5.11 -6.75
N LYS A 136 15.85 5.17 -6.45
CA LYS A 136 16.82 4.13 -6.84
C LYS A 136 16.79 2.93 -5.89
N LEU A 137 16.31 3.11 -4.67
CA LEU A 137 16.17 2.05 -3.68
C LEU A 137 14.81 1.36 -3.88
N LYS A 138 14.79 0.04 -4.01
CA LYS A 138 13.53 -0.74 -4.04
C LYS A 138 12.95 -0.86 -2.63
N VAL A 139 12.43 0.25 -2.10
CA VAL A 139 11.76 0.29 -0.80
C VAL A 139 10.31 -0.17 -0.93
N ASN A 140 9.85 -0.95 0.06
CA ASN A 140 8.45 -1.31 0.18
C ASN A 140 7.72 -0.27 1.06
N PRO A 141 6.40 -0.06 0.84
CA PRO A 141 5.58 0.68 1.79
C PRO A 141 5.74 0.12 3.21
N TYR A 142 5.73 1.01 4.21
CA TYR A 142 5.84 0.70 5.64
C TYR A 142 7.19 0.15 6.12
N GLY A 143 8.13 -0.16 5.22
CA GLY A 143 9.46 -0.61 5.61
C GLY A 143 10.29 0.48 6.29
N PRO A 144 11.38 0.09 6.97
CA PRO A 144 12.24 1.01 7.69
C PRO A 144 12.92 2.01 6.74
N LEU A 145 13.27 3.19 7.27
CA LEU A 145 14.08 4.16 6.53
C LEU A 145 15.42 3.51 6.12
N PRO A 146 15.80 3.52 4.83
CA PRO A 146 17.06 2.96 4.38
C PRO A 146 18.25 3.60 5.12
N PRO A 147 19.17 2.80 5.69
CA PRO A 147 20.33 3.34 6.41
C PRO A 147 21.19 4.30 5.58
N ALA A 148 21.22 4.12 4.26
CA ALA A 148 21.91 5.00 3.32
C ALA A 148 21.46 6.48 3.39
N LEU A 149 20.25 6.75 3.91
CA LEU A 149 19.70 8.10 4.05
C LEU A 149 19.96 8.72 5.42
N LEU A 150 20.32 7.94 6.44
CA LEU A 150 20.66 8.45 7.77
C LEU A 150 21.85 9.44 7.72
N ASN A 151 22.76 9.24 6.78
CA ASN A 151 23.91 10.11 6.56
C ASN A 151 23.56 11.50 5.98
N LEU A 152 22.32 11.69 5.49
CA LEU A 152 21.84 13.00 5.01
C LEU A 152 21.26 13.83 6.17
N VAL A 153 20.70 13.18 7.19
CA VAL A 153 20.15 13.82 8.40
C VAL A 153 21.25 14.53 9.21
N THR A 154 22.49 14.04 9.16
CA THR A 154 23.60 14.56 9.96
C THR A 154 24.39 15.68 9.28
N LYS A 155 24.26 15.86 7.95
CA LYS A 155 25.02 16.88 7.21
C LYS A 155 24.55 18.31 7.50
N GLY A 156 23.26 18.51 7.81
CA GLY A 156 22.68 19.82 8.11
C GLY A 156 23.08 20.44 9.45
N ARG A 157 23.80 19.72 10.33
CA ARG A 157 24.29 20.26 11.62
C ARG A 157 25.63 21.02 11.52
N ARG A 158 26.14 21.29 10.32
CA ARG A 158 27.34 22.11 10.14
C ARG A 158 26.99 23.51 9.60
N LYS A 159 26.54 24.38 10.51
CA LYS A 159 27.09 25.73 10.72
C LYS A 159 26.43 26.38 11.93
#